data_AF-A0AAD4M016-F1
#
_entry.id   AF-A0AAD4M016-F1
#
_cell.length_a   1.000
_cell.length_b   1.000
_cell.length_c   1.000
_cell.angle_alpha   90.00
_cell.angle_beta   90.00
_cell.angle_gamma   90.00
#
_symmetry.space_group_name_H-M   'P 1'
#
loop_
_entity.id
_entity.type
_entity.pdbx_description
1 polymer ?
#
loop_
_entity_poly.entity_id
_entity_poly.type
_entity_poly.pdbx_seq_one_letter_code
_entity_poly.pdbx_strand_id
1 'polypeptide(L)'
;MKNGQSSSGRSLATQAATMRTSDYHTWEDEALHDMMLSWSQQQITRGPSTEYDIPIQDASLKAASPLRSPAPDYSPPRFDWKLRALSCKPIQSQDPKSSSHGKNVKMQIKRVMPPQLEIQPGEPFYNEVKAYEDRFLPLLELEQAEEEREMRERLAKWPLKRLCDEGYCITGMSAFWLDSKFGHVASFALGPGVVLPDNKFEGGASVLVTRVDPLRDKPMHGRVLSRTSTQLRVSFQKVFTVDGELWR
;
A
#
# COMPACT_ATOMS: atom_id res chain seq x y z
N MET A 1 39.31 -73.20 -10.55
CA MET A 1 38.03 -72.96 -11.26
C MET A 1 37.94 -71.45 -11.45
N LYS A 2 38.24 -70.93 -12.66
CA LYS A 2 37.27 -70.50 -13.70
C LYS A 2 36.12 -69.69 -13.10
N ASN A 3 35.68 -68.52 -13.56
CA ASN A 3 35.98 -67.53 -14.61
C ASN A 3 34.96 -66.39 -14.32
N GLY A 4 35.14 -65.19 -14.87
CA GLY A 4 33.97 -64.37 -15.23
C GLY A 4 34.08 -62.88 -14.97
N GLN A 5 34.63 -62.19 -15.97
CA GLN A 5 34.40 -60.77 -16.24
C GLN A 5 32.90 -60.47 -16.33
N SER A 6 32.47 -59.27 -15.92
CA SER A 6 31.50 -58.49 -16.70
C SER A 6 31.57 -57.01 -16.34
N SER A 7 32.28 -56.29 -17.21
CA SER A 7 32.23 -54.85 -17.38
C SER A 7 30.92 -54.45 -18.05
N SER A 8 30.14 -53.57 -17.43
CA SER A 8 29.10 -52.84 -18.15
C SER A 8 29.17 -51.36 -17.77
N GLY A 9 29.89 -50.61 -18.61
CA GLY A 9 29.89 -49.16 -18.59
C GLY A 9 28.54 -48.65 -19.08
N ARG A 10 27.83 -47.90 -18.24
CA ARG A 10 26.73 -47.04 -18.66
C ARG A 10 27.26 -45.62 -18.79
N SER A 11 27.54 -45.26 -20.04
CA SER A 11 27.71 -43.87 -20.47
C SER A 11 26.37 -43.16 -20.33
N LEU A 12 26.28 -42.21 -19.40
CA LEU A 12 25.16 -41.29 -19.32
C LEU A 12 25.51 -40.06 -20.16
N ALA A 13 24.93 -40.01 -21.36
CA ALA A 13 24.96 -38.86 -22.23
C ALA A 13 24.28 -37.68 -21.54
N THR A 14 25.06 -36.66 -21.19
CA THR A 14 24.58 -35.38 -20.71
C THR A 14 23.96 -34.63 -21.89
N GLN A 15 22.64 -34.68 -22.03
CA GLN A 15 21.93 -33.79 -22.94
C GLN A 15 21.93 -32.39 -22.32
N ALA A 16 22.75 -31.50 -22.88
CA ALA A 16 22.68 -30.07 -22.62
C ALA A 16 21.38 -29.53 -23.23
N ALA A 17 20.34 -29.41 -22.40
CA ALA A 17 19.12 -28.71 -22.74
C ALA A 17 19.40 -27.20 -22.70
N THR A 18 19.73 -26.64 -23.86
CA THR A 18 19.74 -25.19 -24.09
C THR A 18 18.30 -24.69 -23.97
N MET A 19 17.87 -24.34 -22.76
CA MET A 19 16.60 -23.65 -22.55
C MET A 19 16.71 -22.28 -23.20
N ARG A 20 15.93 -22.10 -24.28
CA ARG A 20 15.58 -20.79 -24.83
C ARG A 20 14.95 -19.99 -23.69
N THR A 21 15.69 -19.03 -23.15
CA THR A 21 15.13 -17.96 -22.34
C THR A 21 14.20 -17.20 -23.27
N SER A 22 12.90 -17.46 -23.12
CA SER A 22 11.87 -16.62 -23.72
C SER A 22 12.10 -15.22 -23.17
N ASP A 23 12.35 -14.28 -24.07
CA ASP A 23 12.32 -12.86 -23.79
C ASP A 23 10.94 -12.50 -23.24
N TYR A 24 10.78 -12.61 -21.93
CA TYR A 24 9.74 -11.91 -21.20
C TYR A 24 10.17 -10.44 -21.18
N HIS A 25 10.01 -9.78 -22.32
CA HIS A 25 9.87 -8.33 -22.38
C HIS A 25 8.52 -8.01 -21.75
N THR A 26 8.54 -7.85 -20.43
CA THR A 26 7.42 -7.37 -19.64
C THR A 26 7.12 -5.94 -20.06
N TRP A 27 5.87 -5.65 -20.44
CA TRP A 27 5.35 -4.31 -20.71
C TRP A 27 5.64 -3.29 -19.60
N GLU A 28 5.93 -3.75 -18.38
CA GLU A 28 6.39 -2.95 -17.25
C GLU A 28 7.76 -2.28 -17.50
N ASP A 29 8.68 -2.94 -18.21
CA ASP A 29 10.01 -2.38 -18.52
C ASP A 29 9.92 -1.31 -19.62
N GLU A 30 9.01 -1.47 -20.59
CA GLU A 30 8.71 -0.42 -21.57
C GLU A 30 8.06 0.81 -20.90
N ALA A 31 7.12 0.59 -19.97
CA ALA A 31 6.48 1.69 -19.24
C ALA A 31 7.48 2.45 -18.35
N LEU A 32 8.41 1.75 -17.67
CA LEU A 32 9.48 2.39 -16.90
C LEU A 32 10.45 3.17 -17.80
N HIS A 33 10.77 2.65 -18.98
CA HIS A 33 11.64 3.33 -19.93
C HIS A 33 10.98 4.60 -20.50
N ASP A 34 9.69 4.55 -20.84
CA ASP A 34 8.95 5.70 -21.36
C ASP A 34 8.75 6.79 -20.28
N MET A 35 8.50 6.36 -19.03
CA MET A 35 8.40 7.26 -17.89
C MET A 35 9.76 7.92 -17.55
N MET A 36 10.87 7.18 -17.68
CA MET A 36 12.22 7.75 -17.53
C MET A 36 12.57 8.75 -18.65
N LEU A 37 12.18 8.49 -19.90
CA LEU A 37 12.41 9.40 -21.02
C LEU A 37 11.60 10.70 -20.87
N SER A 38 10.37 10.60 -20.36
CA SER A 38 9.52 11.76 -20.02
C SER A 38 10.16 12.68 -18.96
N TRP A 39 10.77 12.10 -17.92
CA TRP A 39 11.45 12.86 -16.87
C TRP A 39 12.71 13.58 -17.35
N SER A 40 13.45 13.00 -18.31
CA SER A 40 14.65 13.62 -18.89
C SER A 40 14.31 14.86 -19.73
N GLN A 41 13.13 14.88 -20.37
CA GLN A 41 12.74 15.97 -21.26
C GLN A 41 12.22 17.22 -20.52
N GLN A 42 11.83 17.09 -19.25
CA GLN A 42 11.38 18.23 -18.43
C GLN A 42 12.52 19.05 -17.78
N GLN A 43 13.77 18.57 -17.81
CA GLN A 43 14.88 19.30 -17.18
C GLN A 43 15.60 20.30 -18.08
N ILE A 44 15.32 20.35 -19.39
CA ILE A 44 16.07 21.19 -20.35
C ILE A 44 15.38 22.54 -20.64
N THR A 45 14.15 22.77 -20.18
CA THR A 45 13.40 24.02 -20.44
C THR A 45 13.04 24.79 -19.18
N ARG A 46 13.94 24.90 -18.20
CA ARG A 46 13.86 25.99 -17.20
C ARG A 46 14.68 27.19 -17.67
N GLY A 47 14.05 27.99 -18.53
CA GLY A 47 14.49 29.37 -18.78
C GLY A 47 14.42 30.21 -17.50
N PRO A 48 15.09 31.39 -17.47
CA PRO A 48 15.11 32.27 -16.32
C PRO A 48 13.68 32.67 -15.95
N SER A 49 13.25 32.25 -14.75
CA SER A 49 11.97 32.61 -14.17
C SER A 49 11.92 34.11 -13.94
N THR A 50 11.31 34.85 -14.85
CA THR A 50 10.74 36.15 -14.51
C THR A 50 9.70 35.93 -13.42
N GLU A 51 10.08 36.35 -12.23
CA GLU A 51 9.28 36.53 -11.03
C GLU A 51 8.11 37.46 -11.36
N TYR A 52 7.01 36.87 -11.85
CA TYR A 52 5.73 37.54 -11.89
C TYR A 52 4.99 37.13 -10.63
N ASP A 53 4.99 38.02 -9.63
CA ASP A 53 4.02 38.03 -8.56
C ASP A 53 2.63 38.05 -9.19
N ILE A 54 2.00 36.88 -9.29
CA ILE A 54 0.57 36.79 -9.58
C ILE A 54 -0.12 37.05 -8.24
N PRO A 55 -0.77 38.21 -8.03
CA PRO A 55 -1.62 38.38 -6.88
C PRO A 55 -2.77 37.39 -7.02
N ILE A 56 -2.72 36.32 -6.23
CA ILE A 56 -3.84 35.38 -6.05
C ILE A 56 -4.95 36.20 -5.38
N GLN A 57 -5.78 36.84 -6.19
CA GLN A 57 -7.02 37.43 -5.74
C GLN A 57 -7.98 36.28 -5.46
N ASP A 58 -7.90 35.77 -4.23
CA ASP A 58 -8.75 34.71 -3.68
C ASP A 58 -10.17 35.23 -3.39
N ALA A 59 -10.84 35.72 -4.43
CA ALA A 59 -12.22 36.17 -4.37
C ALA A 59 -13.22 35.05 -4.74
N SER A 60 -12.75 33.93 -5.32
CA SER A 60 -13.62 32.88 -5.87
C SER A 60 -13.93 31.73 -4.91
N LEU A 61 -13.23 31.58 -3.78
CA LEU A 61 -13.52 30.53 -2.79
C LEU A 61 -14.60 30.89 -1.76
N LYS A 62 -15.12 32.13 -1.76
CA LYS A 62 -16.19 32.54 -0.85
C LYS A 62 -17.61 32.14 -1.29
N ALA A 63 -17.81 31.65 -2.50
CA ALA A 63 -19.15 31.38 -3.03
C ALA A 63 -19.67 29.95 -2.81
N ALA A 64 -18.86 29.02 -2.28
CA ALA A 64 -19.21 27.59 -2.23
C ALA A 64 -19.30 26.97 -0.82
N SER A 65 -19.45 27.78 0.24
CA SER A 65 -19.80 27.26 1.58
C SER A 65 -21.24 27.66 1.95
N PRO A 66 -22.25 26.77 1.77
CA PRO A 66 -23.62 27.01 2.20
C PRO A 66 -23.81 26.93 3.73
N LEU A 67 -22.73 26.81 4.50
CA LEU A 67 -22.78 26.43 5.91
C LEU A 67 -22.15 27.49 6.80
N ARG A 68 -22.83 28.63 6.95
CA ARG A 68 -22.88 29.40 8.21
C ARG A 68 -23.79 30.62 8.06
N SER A 69 -25.07 30.39 8.28
CA SER A 69 -25.94 31.41 8.87
C SER A 69 -26.17 31.01 10.32
N PRO A 70 -25.94 31.89 11.31
CA PRO A 70 -26.42 31.66 12.66
C PRO A 70 -27.92 31.96 12.65
N ALA A 71 -28.75 30.94 12.52
CA ALA A 71 -30.19 31.08 12.75
C ALA A 71 -30.43 30.99 14.27
N PRO A 72 -30.96 32.05 14.93
CA PRO A 72 -31.72 31.85 16.14
C PRO A 72 -33.08 31.26 15.77
N ASP A 73 -33.66 30.55 16.73
CA ASP A 73 -34.99 29.95 16.74
C ASP A 73 -35.06 28.48 16.29
N TYR A 74 -35.22 27.66 17.34
CA TYR A 74 -35.26 26.21 17.41
C TYR A 74 -36.33 25.59 16.50
N SER A 75 -36.03 25.41 15.21
CA SER A 75 -36.69 24.37 14.43
C SER A 75 -35.99 23.04 14.70
N PRO A 76 -36.71 21.97 15.09
CA PRO A 76 -36.09 20.66 15.23
C PRO A 76 -35.46 20.28 13.88
N PRO A 77 -34.21 19.78 13.87
CA PRO A 77 -33.48 19.56 12.64
C PRO A 77 -34.31 18.66 11.71
N ARG A 78 -34.66 19.20 10.53
CA ARG A 78 -35.49 18.56 9.49
C ARG A 78 -34.99 17.16 9.09
N PHE A 79 -33.72 16.87 9.38
CA PHE A 79 -33.04 15.63 9.07
C PHE A 79 -32.13 15.18 10.21
N ASP A 80 -32.70 14.51 11.21
CA ASP A 80 -31.90 13.73 12.16
C ASP A 80 -31.65 12.33 11.58
N TRP A 81 -30.52 12.15 10.91
CA TRP A 81 -30.11 10.86 10.35
C TRP A 81 -29.98 9.78 11.44
N LYS A 82 -29.77 10.16 12.70
CA LYS A 82 -29.64 9.23 13.82
C LYS A 82 -30.96 8.55 14.16
N LEU A 83 -32.10 9.22 13.95
CA LEU A 83 -33.43 8.66 14.22
C LEU A 83 -33.91 7.69 13.12
N ARG A 84 -33.31 7.71 11.92
CA ARG A 84 -33.64 6.78 10.82
C ARG A 84 -32.89 5.46 10.88
N ALA A 85 -31.77 5.39 11.59
CA ALA A 85 -31.05 4.14 11.76
C ALA A 85 -31.92 3.19 12.61
N LEU A 86 -32.68 2.30 11.96
CA LEU A 86 -33.52 1.29 12.62
C LEU A 86 -32.72 0.41 13.61
N SER A 87 -31.40 0.33 13.44
CA SER A 87 -30.46 -0.33 14.34
C SER A 87 -30.26 0.37 15.68
N CYS A 88 -30.64 1.64 15.80
CA CYS A 88 -30.46 2.47 16.99
C CYS A 88 -31.77 2.67 17.78
N LYS A 89 -32.88 2.07 17.35
CA LYS A 89 -34.06 2.00 18.21
C LYS A 89 -33.67 1.16 19.43
N PRO A 90 -33.68 1.72 20.66
CA PRO A 90 -33.46 0.92 21.85
C PRO A 90 -34.48 -0.21 21.79
N ILE A 91 -33.98 -1.44 21.73
CA ILE A 91 -34.81 -2.62 21.86
C ILE A 91 -35.42 -2.46 23.25
N GLN A 92 -36.64 -1.94 23.32
CA GLN A 92 -37.45 -1.99 24.52
C GLN A 92 -37.56 -3.47 24.83
N SER A 93 -36.73 -3.91 25.76
CA SER A 93 -36.72 -5.26 26.31
C SER A 93 -38.08 -5.44 26.98
N GLN A 94 -39.07 -5.89 26.21
CA GLN A 94 -40.30 -6.40 26.77
C GLN A 94 -39.97 -7.64 27.60
N ASP A 95 -40.67 -7.71 28.73
CA ASP A 95 -40.31 -8.49 29.90
C ASP A 95 -39.97 -9.98 29.65
N PRO A 96 -38.96 -10.53 30.35
CA PRO A 96 -38.53 -11.91 30.18
C PRO A 96 -39.43 -12.88 30.96
N LYS A 97 -40.67 -13.11 30.53
CA LYS A 97 -41.53 -14.13 31.16
C LYS A 97 -42.49 -14.85 30.19
N SER A 98 -41.96 -15.70 29.31
CA SER A 98 -42.57 -16.99 28.90
C SER A 98 -41.67 -17.67 27.86
N SER A 99 -40.99 -18.73 28.26
CA SER A 99 -41.29 -20.13 27.92
C SER A 99 -40.80 -20.59 26.54
N SER A 100 -39.82 -21.47 26.60
CA SER A 100 -39.62 -22.68 25.77
C SER A 100 -39.45 -22.54 24.25
N HIS A 101 -38.23 -22.86 23.82
CA HIS A 101 -37.94 -23.68 22.63
C HIS A 101 -38.36 -23.10 21.26
N GLY A 102 -37.84 -21.93 20.93
CA GLY A 102 -37.71 -21.48 19.54
C GLY A 102 -36.33 -20.86 19.35
N LYS A 103 -35.40 -21.57 18.71
CA LYS A 103 -34.09 -21.02 18.29
C LYS A 103 -34.36 -19.97 17.21
N ASN A 104 -34.65 -18.74 17.61
CA ASN A 104 -34.74 -17.59 16.71
C ASN A 104 -33.32 -17.28 16.21
N VAL A 105 -32.94 -17.94 15.12
CA VAL A 105 -31.75 -17.62 14.34
C VAL A 105 -31.98 -16.21 13.79
N LYS A 106 -31.43 -15.22 14.48
CA LYS A 106 -31.37 -13.84 13.98
C LYS A 106 -30.66 -13.88 12.62
N MET A 107 -31.43 -13.81 11.54
CA MET A 107 -30.91 -13.71 10.19
C MET A 107 -30.12 -12.40 10.09
N GLN A 108 -28.80 -12.49 10.16
CA GLN A 108 -27.94 -11.36 9.89
C GLN A 108 -28.04 -11.06 8.40
N ILE A 109 -28.47 -9.84 8.05
CA ILE A 109 -28.42 -9.33 6.69
C ILE A 109 -26.95 -9.35 6.27
N LYS A 110 -26.60 -10.26 5.35
CA LYS A 110 -25.26 -10.31 4.78
C LYS A 110 -25.10 -9.08 3.89
N ARG A 111 -24.09 -8.26 4.17
CA ARG A 111 -23.71 -7.17 3.27
C ARG A 111 -23.22 -7.81 1.97
N VAL A 112 -23.88 -7.50 0.86
CA VAL A 112 -23.47 -7.92 -0.49
C VAL A 112 -22.63 -6.79 -1.07
N MET A 113 -21.44 -7.11 -1.54
CA MET A 113 -20.58 -6.14 -2.22
C MET A 113 -21.23 -5.77 -3.56
N PRO A 114 -21.36 -4.48 -3.91
CA PRO A 114 -21.87 -4.10 -5.22
C PRO A 114 -20.94 -4.65 -6.31
N PRO A 115 -21.48 -5.04 -7.47
CA PRO A 115 -20.65 -5.49 -8.58
C PRO A 115 -19.74 -4.34 -9.01
N GLN A 116 -18.44 -4.63 -9.16
CA GLN A 116 -17.51 -3.71 -9.79
C GLN A 116 -17.78 -3.77 -11.30
N LEU A 117 -18.32 -2.69 -11.86
CA LEU A 117 -18.61 -2.60 -13.29
C LEU A 117 -17.47 -1.83 -13.96
N GLU A 118 -16.73 -2.49 -14.84
CA GLU A 118 -15.83 -1.83 -15.77
C GLU A 118 -16.66 -1.22 -16.89
N ILE A 119 -16.86 0.10 -16.83
CA ILE A 119 -17.70 0.83 -17.79
C ILE A 119 -16.98 0.87 -19.14
N GLN A 120 -17.61 0.35 -20.19
CA GLN A 120 -17.03 0.31 -21.53
C GLN A 120 -17.29 1.61 -22.29
N PRO A 121 -16.46 1.95 -23.30
CA PRO A 121 -16.73 3.09 -24.17
C PRO A 121 -18.11 2.99 -24.82
N GLY A 122 -18.97 3.99 -24.60
CA GLY A 122 -20.34 4.04 -25.10
C GLY A 122 -21.43 3.70 -24.09
N GLU A 123 -21.07 3.22 -22.90
CA GLU A 123 -22.00 3.04 -21.78
C GLU A 123 -22.33 4.38 -21.09
N PRO A 124 -23.48 4.49 -20.39
CA PRO A 124 -23.80 5.69 -19.63
C PRO A 124 -22.73 6.00 -18.60
N PHE A 125 -22.40 7.28 -18.43
CA PHE A 125 -21.39 7.81 -17.51
C PHE A 125 -19.92 7.53 -17.89
N TYR A 126 -19.63 6.89 -19.02
CA TYR A 126 -18.25 6.62 -19.45
C TYR A 126 -17.42 7.91 -19.57
N ASN A 127 -17.96 8.94 -20.22
CA ASN A 127 -17.25 10.19 -20.46
C ASN A 127 -16.95 10.93 -19.15
N GLU A 128 -17.90 10.91 -18.21
CA GLU A 128 -17.78 11.54 -16.89
C GLU A 128 -16.75 10.83 -16.01
N VAL A 129 -16.75 9.48 -16.02
CA VAL A 129 -15.74 8.70 -15.32
C VAL A 129 -14.36 8.94 -15.92
N LYS A 130 -14.25 8.94 -17.25
CA LYS A 130 -12.99 9.20 -17.93
C LYS A 130 -12.45 10.60 -17.65
N ALA A 131 -13.31 11.62 -17.71
CA ALA A 131 -12.94 13.00 -17.36
C ALA A 131 -12.53 13.16 -15.89
N TYR A 132 -13.12 12.36 -14.99
CA TYR A 132 -12.72 12.30 -13.59
C TYR A 132 -11.33 11.68 -13.45
N GLU A 133 -11.09 10.52 -14.06
CA GLU A 133 -9.78 9.85 -14.06
C GLU A 133 -8.68 10.76 -14.60
N ASP A 134 -8.89 11.35 -15.77
CA ASP A 134 -7.91 12.22 -16.43
C ASP A 134 -7.59 13.48 -15.59
N ARG A 135 -8.52 13.91 -14.73
CA ARG A 135 -8.30 15.03 -13.82
C ARG A 135 -7.52 14.63 -12.58
N PHE A 136 -7.82 13.48 -11.98
CA PHE A 136 -7.32 13.14 -10.64
C PHE A 136 -6.10 12.21 -10.65
N LEU A 137 -5.94 11.33 -11.63
CA LEU A 137 -4.77 10.46 -11.70
C LEU A 137 -3.45 11.25 -11.76
N PRO A 138 -3.30 12.28 -12.62
CA PRO A 138 -2.07 13.07 -12.64
C PRO A 138 -1.82 13.83 -11.34
N LEU A 139 -2.89 14.25 -10.64
CA LEU A 139 -2.75 14.93 -9.36
C LEU A 139 -2.24 13.99 -8.27
N LEU A 140 -2.75 12.76 -8.23
CA LEU A 140 -2.28 11.72 -7.31
C LEU A 140 -0.84 11.32 -7.59
N GLU A 141 -0.45 11.21 -8.87
CA GLU A 141 0.93 10.93 -9.26
C GLU A 141 1.88 12.06 -8.83
N LEU A 142 1.49 13.33 -8.98
CA LEU A 142 2.26 14.48 -8.52
C LEU A 142 2.39 14.51 -7.00
N GLU A 143 1.32 14.21 -6.27
CA GLU A 143 1.34 14.11 -4.80
C GLU A 143 2.30 13.01 -4.35
N GLN A 144 2.18 11.80 -4.92
CA GLN A 144 3.06 10.68 -4.60
C GLN A 144 4.53 11.00 -4.94
N ALA A 145 4.79 11.60 -6.10
CA ALA A 145 6.15 11.96 -6.52
C ALA A 145 6.78 12.98 -5.57
N GLU A 146 5.99 13.93 -5.04
CA GLU A 146 6.45 14.90 -4.07
C GLU A 146 6.78 14.25 -2.72
N GLU A 147 5.93 13.35 -2.23
CA GLU A 147 6.18 12.58 -1.00
C GLU A 147 7.45 11.73 -1.11
N GLU A 148 7.61 11.03 -2.24
CA GLU A 148 8.81 10.23 -2.53
C GLU A 148 10.06 11.10 -2.64
N ARG A 149 9.93 12.31 -3.21
CA ARG A 149 11.04 13.28 -3.29
C ARG A 149 11.47 13.74 -1.91
N GLU A 150 10.53 14.10 -1.05
CA GLU A 150 10.83 14.53 0.32
C GLU A 150 11.49 13.39 1.12
N MET A 151 10.96 12.18 1.01
CA MET A 151 11.54 10.99 1.64
C MET A 151 12.96 10.73 1.13
N ARG A 152 13.19 10.81 -0.19
CA ARG A 152 14.52 10.65 -0.80
C ARG A 152 15.49 11.74 -0.37
N GLU A 153 15.04 13.00 -0.26
CA GLU A 153 15.87 14.11 0.25
C GLU A 153 16.28 13.84 1.70
N ARG A 154 15.35 13.41 2.56
CA ARG A 154 15.65 13.05 3.95
C ARG A 154 16.67 11.92 4.02
N LEU A 155 16.50 10.86 3.22
CA LEU A 155 17.45 9.75 3.16
C LEU A 155 18.85 10.20 2.70
N ALA A 156 18.94 11.13 1.75
CA ALA A 156 20.22 11.62 1.25
C ALA A 156 20.90 12.60 2.22
N LYS A 157 20.13 13.44 2.91
CA LYS A 157 20.62 14.55 3.74
C LYS A 157 20.90 14.12 5.18
N TRP A 158 20.10 13.21 5.74
CA TRP A 158 20.17 12.87 7.16
C TRP A 158 21.07 11.67 7.40
N PRO A 159 21.94 11.70 8.43
CA PRO A 159 22.73 10.54 8.80
C PRO A 159 21.83 9.44 9.37
N LEU A 160 22.20 8.17 9.14
CA LEU A 160 21.44 7.00 9.59
C LEU A 160 21.04 7.04 11.07
N LYS A 161 21.97 7.46 11.94
CA LYS A 161 21.70 7.60 13.38
C LYS A 161 20.51 8.52 13.66
N ARG A 162 20.45 9.66 12.97
CA ARG A 162 19.34 10.63 13.11
C ARG A 162 18.03 10.04 12.60
N LEU A 163 18.06 9.29 11.49
CA LEU A 163 16.86 8.62 10.98
C LEU A 163 16.31 7.59 11.97
N CYS A 164 17.19 6.86 12.66
CA CYS A 164 16.80 5.93 13.73
C CYS A 164 16.25 6.67 14.96
N ASP A 165 16.93 7.73 15.42
CA ASP A 165 16.52 8.51 16.58
C ASP A 165 15.14 9.17 16.38
N GLU A 166 14.84 9.59 15.15
CA GLU A 166 13.55 10.18 14.76
C GLU A 166 12.45 9.14 14.45
N GLY A 167 12.81 7.85 14.47
CA GLY A 167 11.88 6.75 14.26
C GLY A 167 11.47 6.51 12.80
N TYR A 168 12.27 6.97 11.83
CA TYR A 168 12.06 6.75 10.39
C TYR A 168 12.76 5.50 9.85
N CYS A 169 13.76 4.97 10.57
CA CYS A 169 14.52 3.78 10.16
C CYS A 169 14.76 2.86 11.37
N ILE A 170 14.72 1.54 11.15
CA ILE A 170 15.12 0.55 12.15
C ILE A 170 16.13 -0.37 11.48
N THR A 171 17.33 -0.45 12.06
CA THR A 171 18.42 -1.23 11.48
C THR A 171 18.70 -2.49 12.27
N GLY A 172 19.24 -3.52 11.61
CA GLY A 172 19.69 -4.72 12.32
C GLY A 172 18.56 -5.71 12.58
N MET A 173 17.51 -5.68 11.76
CA MET A 173 16.36 -6.55 11.94
C MET A 173 16.64 -7.91 11.32
N SER A 174 16.44 -8.97 12.08
CA SER A 174 16.22 -10.30 11.50
C SER A 174 14.80 -10.37 10.93
N ALA A 175 14.63 -11.09 9.84
CA ALA A 175 13.33 -11.28 9.22
C ALA A 175 13.03 -12.76 9.03
N PHE A 176 11.75 -13.11 8.98
CA PHE A 176 11.29 -14.43 8.62
C PHE A 176 9.89 -14.36 8.02
N TRP A 177 9.59 -15.24 7.07
CA TRP A 177 8.26 -15.34 6.49
C TRP A 177 7.28 -15.97 7.48
N LEU A 178 6.10 -15.37 7.58
CA LEU A 178 4.95 -15.89 8.31
C LEU A 178 3.91 -16.41 7.32
N ASP A 179 3.36 -17.58 7.60
CA ASP A 179 2.21 -18.09 6.87
C ASP A 179 0.96 -17.30 7.30
N SER A 180 0.33 -16.61 6.35
CA SER A 180 -0.79 -15.71 6.60
C SER A 180 -1.82 -15.83 5.50
N LYS A 181 -3.10 -15.76 5.89
CA LYS A 181 -4.23 -15.74 4.93
C LYS A 181 -4.25 -14.48 4.06
N PHE A 182 -3.50 -13.45 4.46
CA PHE A 182 -3.46 -12.14 3.81
C PHE A 182 -2.28 -11.99 2.84
N GLY A 183 -1.71 -13.11 2.37
CA GLY A 183 -0.61 -13.13 1.42
C GLY A 183 0.77 -13.21 2.09
N HIS A 184 1.79 -12.70 1.40
CA HIS A 184 3.18 -12.81 1.82
C HIS A 184 3.51 -11.80 2.91
N VAL A 185 3.59 -12.27 4.15
CA VAL A 185 3.90 -11.43 5.32
C VAL A 185 5.25 -11.82 5.88
N ALA A 186 6.18 -10.87 6.00
CA ALA A 186 7.41 -11.07 6.74
C ALA A 186 7.32 -10.38 8.10
N SER A 187 7.88 -11.04 9.11
CA SER A 187 8.01 -10.51 10.46
C SER A 187 9.45 -10.08 10.70
N PHE A 188 9.64 -8.81 11.03
CA PHE A 188 10.93 -8.22 11.32
C PHE A 188 11.09 -8.02 12.82
N ALA A 189 12.23 -8.43 13.38
CA ALA A 189 12.54 -8.29 14.80
C ALA A 189 14.06 -8.11 15.02
N LEU A 190 14.47 -7.32 16.01
CA LEU A 190 15.89 -7.15 16.38
C LEU A 190 16.50 -8.38 17.09
N GLY A 191 15.67 -9.35 17.45
CA GLY A 191 16.04 -10.54 18.18
C GLY A 191 14.94 -10.96 19.17
N PRO A 192 15.07 -12.15 19.78
CA PRO A 192 14.09 -12.63 20.75
C PRO A 192 14.07 -11.74 21.99
N GLY A 193 12.91 -11.16 22.30
CA GLY A 193 12.70 -10.33 23.50
C GLY A 193 13.28 -8.91 23.43
N VAL A 194 13.89 -8.52 22.32
CA VAL A 194 14.41 -7.15 22.13
C VAL A 194 13.27 -6.23 21.73
N VAL A 195 13.09 -5.16 22.50
CA VAL A 195 12.09 -4.12 22.19
C VAL A 195 12.60 -3.25 21.04
N LEU A 196 11.75 -2.99 20.07
CA LEU A 196 12.03 -2.09 18.96
C LEU A 196 12.19 -0.66 19.47
N PRO A 197 13.13 0.13 18.93
CA PRO A 197 13.24 1.54 19.25
C PRO A 197 11.96 2.28 18.88
N ASP A 198 11.77 3.46 19.46
CA ASP A 198 10.61 4.29 19.14
C ASP A 198 10.57 4.58 17.64
N ASN A 199 9.41 4.40 17.04
CA ASN A 199 9.25 4.45 15.59
C ASN A 199 7.89 5.00 15.21
N LYS A 200 7.83 5.58 14.00
CA LYS A 200 6.62 6.19 13.45
C LYS A 200 5.85 5.24 12.52
N PHE A 201 6.15 3.94 12.56
CA PHE A 201 5.49 2.96 11.71
C PHE A 201 4.08 2.62 12.24
N GLU A 202 3.07 2.97 11.45
CA GLU A 202 1.67 2.69 11.74
C GLU A 202 1.09 1.63 10.80
N GLY A 203 -0.01 1.01 11.20
CA GLY A 203 -0.73 0.06 10.36
C GLY A 203 -1.22 0.75 9.08
N GLY A 204 -0.83 0.20 7.94
CA GLY A 204 -1.14 0.74 6.61
C GLY A 204 -0.06 1.65 6.02
N ALA A 205 1.00 1.99 6.76
CA ALA A 205 2.11 2.78 6.23
C ALA A 205 2.92 2.00 5.17
N SER A 206 3.37 2.70 4.14
CA SER A 206 4.29 2.18 3.13
C SER A 206 5.72 2.23 3.65
N VAL A 207 6.48 1.15 3.47
CA VAL A 207 7.86 1.01 3.94
C VAL A 207 8.77 0.50 2.84
N LEU A 208 10.03 0.94 2.89
CA LEU A 208 11.11 0.42 2.06
C LEU A 208 11.95 -0.51 2.91
N VAL A 209 12.15 -1.73 2.43
CA VAL A 209 13.00 -2.73 3.11
C VAL A 209 14.23 -3.00 2.25
N THR A 210 15.40 -2.85 2.85
CA THR A 210 16.70 -2.94 2.19
C THR A 210 17.69 -3.71 3.05
N ARG A 211 18.78 -4.17 2.42
CA ARG A 211 19.87 -4.84 3.14
C ARG A 211 20.87 -3.82 3.67
N VAL A 212 21.37 -2.94 2.80
CA VAL A 212 22.41 -1.96 3.18
C VAL A 212 21.89 -0.53 3.13
N ASP A 213 21.46 -0.07 1.95
CA ASP A 213 21.10 1.33 1.73
C ASP A 213 19.99 1.46 0.67
N PRO A 214 18.85 2.12 0.98
CA PRO A 214 17.77 2.36 0.02
C PRO A 214 18.16 3.18 -1.21
N LEU A 215 19.25 3.96 -1.15
CA LEU A 215 19.70 4.76 -2.30
C LEU A 215 20.63 3.98 -3.24
N ARG A 216 21.16 2.83 -2.80
CA ARG A 216 22.12 2.03 -3.58
C ARG A 216 21.54 0.69 -4.02
N ASP A 217 20.84 0.02 -3.12
CA ASP A 217 20.21 -1.27 -3.38
C ASP A 217 18.78 -1.06 -3.89
N LYS A 218 18.26 -2.02 -4.67
CA LYS A 218 16.84 -2.01 -5.08
C LYS A 218 15.96 -2.22 -3.83
N PRO A 219 15.24 -1.20 -3.35
CA PRO A 219 14.41 -1.34 -2.15
C PRO A 219 13.18 -2.21 -2.46
N MET A 220 12.76 -2.97 -1.46
CA MET A 220 11.51 -3.74 -1.55
C MET A 220 10.40 -2.95 -0.89
N HIS A 221 9.34 -2.70 -1.66
CA HIS A 221 8.17 -1.98 -1.17
C HIS A 221 7.26 -2.93 -0.42
N GLY A 222 6.96 -2.57 0.83
CA GLY A 222 6.04 -3.30 1.69
C GLY A 222 5.04 -2.37 2.35
N ARG A 223 4.01 -2.97 2.95
CA ARG A 223 3.01 -2.25 3.75
C ARG A 223 2.95 -2.83 5.16
N VAL A 224 3.01 -1.98 6.16
CA VAL A 224 2.91 -2.41 7.56
C VAL A 224 1.51 -2.91 7.84
N LEU A 225 1.38 -4.17 8.28
CA LEU A 225 0.09 -4.74 8.69
C LEU A 225 -0.16 -4.50 10.17
N SER A 226 0.85 -4.76 11.00
CA SER A 226 0.75 -4.54 12.44
C SER A 226 2.11 -4.30 13.06
N ARG A 227 2.09 -3.59 14.18
CA ARG A 227 3.25 -3.29 15.00
C ARG A 227 3.02 -3.80 16.42
N THR A 228 4.03 -4.47 16.95
CA THR A 228 4.14 -4.80 18.38
C THR A 228 5.41 -4.16 18.93
N SER A 229 5.61 -4.20 20.24
CA SER A 229 6.82 -3.66 20.85
C SER A 229 8.09 -4.38 20.43
N THR A 230 8.03 -5.61 19.92
CA THR A 230 9.20 -6.43 19.58
C THR A 230 9.28 -6.82 18.10
N GLN A 231 8.16 -6.70 17.37
CA GLN A 231 8.06 -7.17 15.98
C GLN A 231 7.25 -6.20 15.12
N LEU A 232 7.68 -6.06 13.86
CA LEU A 232 6.97 -5.37 12.80
C LEU A 232 6.55 -6.39 11.74
N ARG A 233 5.27 -6.42 11.38
CA ARG A 233 4.76 -7.32 10.33
C ARG A 233 4.47 -6.51 9.08
N VAL A 234 5.11 -6.89 7.97
CA VAL A 234 5.02 -6.18 6.70
C VAL A 234 4.57 -7.15 5.62
N SER A 235 3.56 -6.74 4.84
CA SER A 235 3.11 -7.48 3.66
C SER A 235 3.84 -7.01 2.41
N PHE A 236 4.20 -7.96 1.55
CA PHE A 236 4.84 -7.71 0.26
C PHE A 236 4.02 -8.29 -0.89
N GLN A 237 4.16 -7.71 -2.07
CA GLN A 237 3.55 -8.25 -3.29
C GLN A 237 4.26 -9.51 -3.77
N LYS A 238 5.60 -9.59 -3.61
CA LYS A 238 6.43 -10.70 -4.08
C LYS A 238 7.26 -11.28 -2.93
N VAL A 239 7.40 -12.61 -2.92
CA VAL A 239 8.29 -13.32 -2.01
C VAL A 239 9.75 -13.11 -2.41
N PHE A 240 10.61 -12.91 -1.42
CA PHE A 240 12.06 -12.77 -1.58
C PHE A 240 12.80 -13.61 -0.54
N THR A 241 14.09 -13.83 -0.77
CA THR A 241 14.95 -14.61 0.13
C THR A 241 15.36 -13.78 1.34
N VAL A 242 15.03 -14.28 2.54
CA VAL A 242 15.19 -13.55 3.81
C VAL A 242 16.45 -14.00 4.58
N ASP A 243 17.21 -14.95 4.03
CA ASP A 243 18.16 -15.75 4.80
C ASP A 243 19.35 -14.96 5.38
N GLY A 244 19.51 -15.08 6.70
CA GLY A 244 20.76 -14.88 7.47
C GLY A 244 21.29 -13.46 7.61
N GLU A 245 20.74 -12.51 6.85
CA GLU A 245 21.23 -11.13 6.82
C GLU A 245 20.38 -10.19 7.67
N LEU A 246 21.03 -9.10 8.12
CA LEU A 246 20.39 -8.04 8.86
C LEU A 246 19.73 -7.05 7.89
N TRP A 247 18.44 -6.82 8.10
CA TRP A 247 17.60 -5.92 7.31
C TRP A 247 17.51 -4.54 7.94
N ARG A 248 17.16 -3.57 7.09
CA ARG A 248 16.91 -2.16 7.42
C ARG A 248 15.62 -1.69 6.76
#